data_AF-A0A523TBJ2-F1
#
_entry.id   AF-A0A523TBJ2-F1
#
_cell.length_a   1.000
_cell.length_b   1.000
_cell.length_c   1.000
_cell.angle_alpha   90.00
_cell.angle_beta   90.00
_cell.angle_gamma   90.00
#
_symmetry.space_group_name_H-M   'P 1'
#
loop_
_entity.id
_entity.type
_entity.pdbx_description
1 polymer ?
#
loop_
_entity_poly.entity_id
_entity_poly.type
_entity_poly.pdbx_seq_one_letter_code
_entity_poly.pdbx_strand_id
1 'polypeptide(L)'
;MFCKQPQKVYGETILSELNWKTIIEAAVKVEEQSIALYTMALENAKYPSSKVFLKQLVEEERGHKSKLEAIMNDQTKISELGSHGGAVQDLKIVDMLQDTPLSKDADYEAILVYAAKREKSTYDYYKTLALGLKGTKMGEVFSKLAQEELSHKNKLEKEYDDCVLTEN
;
A
#
# COMPACT_ATOMS: atom_id res chain seq x y z
N MET A 1 35.27 -41.00 -14.01
CA MET A 1 35.12 -39.98 -12.96
C MET A 1 34.89 -38.63 -13.62
N PHE A 2 33.67 -38.09 -13.55
CA PHE A 2 33.41 -36.64 -13.55
C PHE A 2 32.05 -36.44 -12.88
N CYS A 3 32.09 -36.29 -11.56
CA CYS A 3 30.94 -35.88 -10.77
C CYS A 3 30.70 -34.39 -11.10
N LYS A 4 29.63 -34.08 -11.85
CA LYS A 4 29.22 -32.70 -12.05
C LYS A 4 28.79 -32.14 -10.69
N GLN A 5 29.54 -31.19 -10.16
CA GLN A 5 29.12 -30.43 -8.99
C GLN A 5 27.89 -29.59 -9.35
N PRO A 6 26.89 -29.46 -8.45
CA PRO A 6 25.78 -28.56 -8.68
C PRO A 6 26.28 -27.11 -8.61
N GLN A 7 26.06 -26.34 -9.68
CA GLN A 7 26.32 -24.90 -9.67
C GLN A 7 25.41 -24.23 -8.63
N LYS A 8 26.05 -23.47 -7.73
CA LYS A 8 25.44 -22.76 -6.62
C LYS A 8 24.50 -21.64 -7.10
N VAL A 9 23.19 -21.82 -6.91
CA VAL A 9 22.09 -20.86 -7.18
C VAL A 9 21.99 -19.76 -6.09
N TYR A 10 23.12 -19.38 -5.47
CA TYR A 10 23.09 -18.50 -4.28
C TYR A 10 22.95 -17.00 -4.63
N GLY A 11 23.33 -16.58 -5.85
CA GLY A 11 23.33 -15.17 -6.24
C GLY A 11 21.96 -14.60 -6.61
N GLU A 12 21.13 -15.38 -7.31
CA GLU A 12 19.78 -14.94 -7.75
C GLU A 12 18.80 -14.83 -6.58
N THR A 13 18.87 -15.77 -5.61
CA THR A 13 18.00 -15.76 -4.43
C THR A 13 18.25 -14.55 -3.53
N ILE A 14 19.52 -14.20 -3.26
CA ILE A 14 19.86 -13.03 -2.42
C ILE A 14 19.39 -11.72 -3.06
N LEU A 15 19.53 -11.59 -4.39
CA LEU A 15 19.05 -10.41 -5.12
C LEU A 15 17.52 -10.32 -5.12
N SER A 16 16.81 -11.46 -5.18
CA SER A 16 15.34 -11.50 -5.10
C SER A 16 14.81 -11.13 -3.71
N GLU A 17 15.47 -11.59 -2.63
CA GLU A 17 15.07 -11.28 -1.25
C GLU A 17 15.28 -9.80 -0.91
N LEU A 18 16.39 -9.21 -1.36
CA LEU A 18 16.65 -7.78 -1.22
C LEU A 18 15.59 -6.94 -1.95
N ASN A 19 15.13 -7.38 -3.13
CA ASN A 19 14.07 -6.72 -3.89
C ASN A 19 12.73 -6.75 -3.12
N TRP A 20 12.34 -7.92 -2.60
CA TRP A 20 11.09 -8.03 -1.83
C TRP A 20 11.10 -7.20 -0.56
N LYS A 21 12.22 -7.12 0.15
CA LYS A 21 12.32 -6.26 1.33
C LYS A 21 12.05 -4.80 0.98
N THR A 22 12.64 -4.29 -0.12
CA THR A 22 12.40 -2.93 -0.61
C THR A 22 10.94 -2.72 -1.04
N ILE A 23 10.30 -3.72 -1.65
CA ILE A 23 8.88 -3.68 -2.02
C ILE A 23 7.98 -3.56 -0.77
N ILE A 24 8.23 -4.36 0.27
CA ILE A 24 7.45 -4.28 1.51
C ILE A 24 7.72 -2.97 2.25
N GLU A 25 8.97 -2.50 2.27
CA GLU A 25 9.33 -1.21 2.86
C GLU A 25 8.60 -0.05 2.16
N ALA A 26 8.50 -0.09 0.84
CA ALA A 26 7.71 0.87 0.08
C ALA A 26 6.21 0.78 0.44
N ALA A 27 5.65 -0.42 0.64
CA ALA A 27 4.28 -0.60 1.10
C ALA A 27 4.05 0.03 2.48
N VAL A 28 4.95 -0.21 3.44
CA VAL A 28 4.89 0.39 4.79
C VAL A 28 4.88 1.92 4.71
N LYS A 29 5.75 2.49 3.85
CA LYS A 29 5.81 3.95 3.65
C LYS A 29 4.50 4.50 3.05
N VAL A 30 3.84 3.76 2.17
CA VAL A 30 2.52 4.14 1.63
C VAL A 30 1.50 4.24 2.77
N GLU A 31 1.43 3.24 3.66
CA GLU A 31 0.47 3.29 4.78
C GLU A 31 0.78 4.43 5.74
N GLU A 32 2.05 4.72 6.01
CA GLU A 32 2.44 5.89 6.82
C GLU A 32 1.96 7.20 6.20
N GLN A 33 2.03 7.31 4.87
CA GLN A 33 1.55 8.47 4.15
C GLN A 33 0.02 8.57 4.17
N SER A 34 -0.72 7.47 4.03
CA SER A 34 -2.19 7.44 4.18
C SER A 34 -2.62 7.81 5.60
N ILE A 35 -1.96 7.28 6.63
CA ILE A 35 -2.19 7.67 8.04
C ILE A 35 -2.00 9.17 8.25
N ALA A 36 -0.93 9.75 7.71
CA ALA A 36 -0.64 11.17 7.83
C ALA A 36 -1.72 12.02 7.11
N LEU A 37 -2.14 11.61 5.91
CA LEU A 37 -3.21 12.26 5.15
C LEU A 37 -4.54 12.25 5.89
N TYR A 38 -4.96 11.10 6.42
CA TYR A 38 -6.22 11.01 7.15
C TYR A 38 -6.19 11.74 8.48
N THR A 39 -5.02 11.81 9.13
CA THR A 39 -4.84 12.63 10.33
C THR A 39 -4.98 14.12 9.99
N MET A 40 -4.37 14.59 8.89
CA MET A 40 -4.54 15.96 8.42
C MET A 40 -6.00 16.25 8.03
N ALA A 41 -6.66 15.33 7.35
CA ALA A 41 -8.08 15.43 7.01
C ALA A 41 -8.95 15.56 8.28
N LEU A 42 -8.64 14.76 9.31
CA LEU A 42 -9.37 14.74 10.58
C LEU A 42 -9.29 16.07 11.32
N GLU A 43 -8.13 16.72 11.26
CA GLU A 43 -7.91 18.06 11.83
C GLU A 43 -8.68 19.16 11.09
N ASN A 44 -8.86 19.01 9.77
CA ASN A 44 -9.57 19.96 8.91
C ASN A 44 -11.08 19.69 8.79
N ALA A 45 -11.54 18.50 9.20
CA ALA A 45 -12.95 18.12 9.11
C ALA A 45 -13.83 18.98 10.05
N LYS A 46 -14.93 19.51 9.51
CA LYS A 46 -15.91 20.32 10.27
C LYS A 46 -16.92 19.44 11.02
N TYR A 47 -17.37 18.35 10.39
CA TYR A 47 -18.48 17.55 10.90
C TYR A 47 -18.02 16.43 11.84
N PRO A 48 -18.73 16.19 12.96
CA PRO A 48 -18.43 15.08 13.86
C PRO A 48 -18.45 13.70 13.17
N SER A 49 -19.36 13.49 12.21
CA SER A 49 -19.44 12.26 11.41
C SER A 49 -18.17 12.04 10.58
N SER A 50 -17.70 13.07 9.88
CA SER A 50 -16.44 13.05 9.12
C SER A 50 -15.25 12.72 10.01
N LYS A 51 -15.21 13.27 11.23
CA LYS A 51 -14.15 12.97 12.19
C LYS A 51 -14.15 11.51 12.63
N VAL A 52 -15.32 10.93 12.86
CA VAL A 52 -15.44 9.49 13.20
C VAL A 52 -14.98 8.64 12.03
N PHE A 53 -15.43 8.96 10.81
CA PHE A 53 -15.04 8.27 9.58
C PHE A 53 -13.53 8.29 9.35
N LEU A 54 -12.90 9.47 9.38
CA LEU A 54 -11.46 9.62 9.15
C LEU A 54 -10.63 8.93 10.24
N LYS A 55 -11.10 8.95 11.49
CA LYS A 55 -10.45 8.20 12.57
C LYS A 55 -10.51 6.69 12.31
N GLN A 56 -11.61 6.17 11.76
CA GLN A 56 -11.68 4.76 11.37
C GLN A 56 -10.66 4.42 10.28
N LEU A 57 -10.55 5.26 9.24
CA LEU A 57 -9.53 5.06 8.20
C LEU A 57 -8.11 5.06 8.79
N VAL A 58 -7.77 6.00 9.69
CA VAL A 58 -6.47 6.00 10.39
C VAL A 58 -6.18 4.68 11.09
N GLU A 59 -7.16 4.09 11.78
CA GLU A 59 -6.97 2.81 12.47
C GLU A 59 -6.90 1.61 11.50
N GLU A 60 -7.67 1.63 10.40
CA GLU A 60 -7.58 0.63 9.33
C GLU A 60 -6.14 0.62 8.75
N GLU A 61 -5.59 1.79 8.41
CA GLU A 61 -4.22 1.90 7.87
C GLU A 61 -3.13 1.52 8.87
N ARG A 62 -3.30 1.84 10.16
CA ARG A 62 -2.38 1.35 11.21
C ARG A 62 -2.36 -0.17 11.26
N GLY A 63 -3.51 -0.81 11.06
CA GLY A 63 -3.63 -2.25 10.93
C GLY A 63 -2.87 -2.79 9.72
N HIS A 64 -2.99 -2.14 8.56
CA HIS A 64 -2.28 -2.52 7.33
C HIS A 64 -0.77 -2.41 7.52
N LYS A 65 -0.30 -1.26 8.00
CA LYS A 65 1.10 -1.02 8.35
C LYS A 65 1.64 -2.12 9.27
N SER A 66 0.93 -2.44 10.34
CA SER A 66 1.35 -3.47 11.31
C SER A 66 1.46 -4.85 10.67
N LYS A 67 0.52 -5.21 9.78
CA LYS A 67 0.57 -6.47 9.02
C LYS A 67 1.81 -6.52 8.11
N LEU A 68 2.14 -5.43 7.42
CA LEU A 68 3.29 -5.33 6.51
C LEU A 68 4.62 -5.36 7.26
N GLU A 69 4.74 -4.65 8.38
CA GLU A 69 5.92 -4.70 9.25
C GLU A 69 6.15 -6.12 9.80
N ALA A 70 5.08 -6.83 10.17
CA ALA A 70 5.19 -8.23 10.60
C ALA A 70 5.69 -9.15 9.48
N ILE A 71 5.37 -8.88 8.22
CA ILE A 71 5.92 -9.60 7.06
C ILE A 71 7.40 -9.24 6.88
N MET A 72 7.75 -7.96 6.98
CA MET A 72 9.12 -7.46 6.81
C MET A 72 10.09 -8.03 7.86
N ASN A 73 9.60 -8.25 9.09
CA ASN A 73 10.39 -8.77 10.21
C ASN A 73 10.47 -10.31 10.24
N ASP A 74 9.73 -11.01 9.37
CA ASP A 74 9.73 -12.47 9.28
C ASP A 74 10.53 -12.92 8.04
N GLN A 75 11.78 -13.32 8.26
CA GLN A 75 12.68 -13.77 7.20
C GLN A 75 12.10 -14.95 6.39
N THR A 76 11.30 -15.82 7.03
CA THR A 76 10.71 -16.97 6.33
C THR A 76 9.70 -16.52 5.28
N LYS A 77 8.91 -15.48 5.57
CA LYS A 77 7.97 -14.90 4.60
C LYS A 77 8.69 -14.17 3.48
N ILE A 78 9.79 -13.46 3.77
CA ILE A 78 10.61 -12.81 2.74
C ILE A 78 11.25 -13.85 1.80
N SER A 79 11.78 -14.94 2.33
CA SER A 79 12.35 -16.03 1.51
C SER A 79 11.27 -16.77 0.70
N GLU A 80 10.07 -16.94 1.25
CA GLU A 80 8.91 -17.44 0.49
C GLU A 80 8.63 -16.51 -0.70
N LEU A 81 8.54 -15.19 -0.50
CA LEU A 81 8.33 -14.23 -1.59
C LEU A 81 9.43 -14.33 -2.67
N GLY A 82 10.71 -14.38 -2.28
CA GLY A 82 11.85 -14.51 -3.19
C GLY A 82 11.83 -15.78 -4.05
N SER A 83 11.28 -16.87 -3.51
CA SER A 83 11.20 -18.16 -4.19
C SER A 83 10.10 -18.25 -5.25
N HIS A 84 9.07 -17.39 -5.18
CA HIS A 84 7.95 -17.37 -6.12
C HIS A 84 8.19 -16.43 -7.30
N GLY A 85 9.44 -16.32 -7.77
CA GLY A 85 9.97 -15.35 -8.74
C GLY A 85 9.29 -15.23 -10.12
N GLY A 86 7.99 -14.94 -10.16
CA GLY A 86 7.26 -14.54 -11.35
C GLY A 86 7.26 -13.02 -11.46
N ALA A 87 7.80 -12.49 -12.57
CA ALA A 87 7.57 -11.16 -13.19
C ALA A 87 7.48 -9.88 -12.31
N VAL A 88 7.70 -9.93 -11.00
CA VAL A 88 7.66 -8.77 -10.09
C VAL A 88 8.91 -7.91 -10.30
N GLN A 89 9.97 -8.47 -10.90
CA GLN A 89 11.28 -7.83 -11.08
C GLN A 89 11.27 -6.57 -11.96
N ASP A 90 10.22 -6.32 -12.76
CA ASP A 90 10.13 -5.14 -13.65
C ASP A 90 8.89 -4.29 -13.38
N LEU A 91 8.35 -4.39 -12.15
CA LEU A 91 7.32 -3.46 -11.73
C LEU A 91 7.98 -2.12 -11.45
N LYS A 92 7.64 -1.10 -12.23
CA LYS A 92 7.97 0.31 -11.98
C LYS A 92 7.25 0.84 -10.72
N ILE A 93 7.46 0.15 -9.60
CA ILE A 93 6.91 0.45 -8.27
C ILE A 93 7.36 1.85 -7.84
N VAL A 94 8.53 2.28 -8.29
CA VAL A 94 9.16 3.56 -7.98
C VAL A 94 8.40 4.76 -8.55
N ASP A 95 7.66 4.61 -9.65
CA ASP A 95 6.95 5.73 -10.31
C ASP A 95 5.60 6.08 -9.67
N MET A 96 5.06 5.22 -8.81
CA MET A 96 3.71 5.40 -8.21
C MET A 96 3.72 6.35 -7.00
N LEU A 97 4.90 6.60 -6.43
CA LEU A 97 5.14 7.53 -5.33
C LEU A 97 5.53 8.93 -5.85
N GLN A 98 5.00 9.38 -7.00
CA GLN A 98 5.14 10.79 -7.36
C GLN A 98 4.44 11.64 -6.28
N ASP A 99 5.27 12.13 -5.35
CA ASP A 99 4.92 13.12 -4.35
C ASP A 99 4.53 14.40 -5.09
N THR A 100 3.26 14.50 -5.50
CA THR A 100 2.66 15.83 -5.62
C THR A 100 2.43 16.29 -4.20
N PRO A 101 3.17 17.27 -3.67
CA PRO A 101 3.01 17.68 -2.29
C PRO A 101 1.64 18.35 -2.14
N LEU A 102 0.84 17.84 -1.20
CA LEU A 102 -0.34 18.54 -0.74
C LEU A 102 0.11 19.78 0.05
N SER A 103 -0.50 20.93 -0.21
CA SER A 103 -0.21 22.15 0.56
C SER A 103 -0.53 21.93 2.04
N LYS A 104 0.26 22.52 2.93
CA LYS A 104 -0.04 22.50 4.38
C LYS A 104 -1.33 23.26 4.71
N ASP A 105 -1.72 24.19 3.85
CA ASP A 105 -2.93 24.99 3.95
C ASP A 105 -4.06 24.44 3.06
N ALA A 106 -3.94 23.17 2.61
CA ALA A 106 -4.99 22.53 1.83
C ALA A 106 -6.28 22.46 2.64
N ASP A 107 -7.39 22.84 2.02
CA ASP A 107 -8.71 22.70 2.62
C ASP A 107 -9.16 21.23 2.63
N TYR A 108 -10.25 20.98 3.35
CA TYR A 108 -10.78 19.63 3.52
C TYR A 108 -11.12 18.95 2.18
N GLU A 109 -11.65 19.73 1.22
CA GLU A 109 -11.98 19.26 -0.12
C GLU A 109 -10.73 18.75 -0.86
N ALA A 110 -9.68 19.58 -0.93
CA ALA A 110 -8.44 19.23 -1.58
C ALA A 110 -7.77 18.02 -0.93
N ILE A 111 -7.85 17.91 0.40
CA ILE A 111 -7.33 16.76 1.15
C ILE A 111 -8.07 15.47 0.73
N LEU A 112 -9.40 15.48 0.65
CA LEU A 112 -10.20 14.30 0.27
C LEU A 112 -9.89 13.85 -1.17
N VAL A 113 -9.84 14.78 -2.12
CA VAL A 113 -9.51 14.48 -3.53
C VAL A 113 -8.10 13.90 -3.64
N TYR A 114 -7.15 14.47 -2.90
CA TYR A 114 -5.78 13.97 -2.88
C TYR A 114 -5.71 12.56 -2.28
N ALA A 115 -6.38 12.32 -1.16
CA ALA A 115 -6.43 11.02 -0.51
C ALA A 115 -7.04 9.96 -1.43
N ALA A 116 -8.17 10.23 -2.10
CA ALA A 116 -8.80 9.28 -3.02
C ALA A 116 -7.89 8.90 -4.21
N LYS A 117 -7.09 9.85 -4.72
CA LYS A 117 -6.08 9.58 -5.75
C LYS A 117 -4.95 8.70 -5.23
N ARG A 118 -4.47 8.96 -4.01
CA ARG A 118 -3.47 8.10 -3.34
C ARG A 118 -3.99 6.69 -3.15
N GLU A 119 -5.23 6.53 -2.68
CA GLU A 119 -5.85 5.22 -2.52
C GLU A 119 -5.96 4.43 -3.83
N LYS A 120 -6.26 5.11 -4.95
CA LYS A 120 -6.24 4.47 -6.26
C LYS A 120 -4.85 3.94 -6.63
N SER A 121 -3.81 4.71 -6.35
CA SER A 121 -2.42 4.28 -6.58
C SER A 121 -2.03 3.12 -5.67
N THR A 122 -2.38 3.16 -4.38
CA THR A 122 -2.12 2.05 -3.44
C THR A 122 -2.86 0.77 -3.86
N TYR A 123 -4.11 0.89 -4.29
CA TYR A 123 -4.86 -0.23 -4.88
C TYR A 123 -4.13 -0.86 -6.06
N ASP A 124 -3.69 -0.05 -7.03
CA ASP A 124 -2.99 -0.56 -8.21
C ASP A 124 -1.66 -1.22 -7.81
N TYR A 125 -1.00 -0.68 -6.80
CA TYR A 125 0.23 -1.25 -6.25
C TYR A 125 0.00 -2.65 -5.69
N TYR A 126 -0.93 -2.79 -4.73
CA TYR A 126 -1.23 -4.09 -4.13
C TYR A 126 -1.83 -5.09 -5.11
N LYS A 127 -2.65 -4.63 -6.04
CA LYS A 127 -3.17 -5.48 -7.12
C LYS A 127 -2.02 -6.06 -7.96
N THR A 128 -1.02 -5.24 -8.27
CA THR A 128 0.13 -5.68 -9.06
C THR A 128 0.97 -6.70 -8.30
N LEU A 129 1.22 -6.48 -7.00
CA LEU A 129 1.89 -7.47 -6.14
C LEU A 129 1.10 -8.78 -6.05
N ALA A 130 -0.22 -8.70 -5.87
CA ALA A 130 -1.10 -9.86 -5.82
C ALA A 130 -1.06 -10.69 -7.11
N LEU A 131 -1.01 -10.03 -8.27
CA LEU A 131 -0.89 -10.69 -9.58
C LEU A 131 0.44 -11.41 -9.74
N GLY A 132 1.55 -10.79 -9.32
CA GLY A 132 2.88 -11.40 -9.33
C GLY A 132 2.99 -12.63 -8.42
N LEU A 133 2.17 -12.67 -7.36
CA LEU A 133 2.15 -13.72 -6.33
C LEU A 133 0.92 -14.64 -6.46
N LYS A 134 0.28 -14.70 -7.62
CA LYS A 134 -0.96 -15.45 -7.83
C LYS A 134 -0.79 -16.93 -7.44
N GLY A 135 -1.75 -17.45 -6.67
CA GLY A 135 -1.76 -18.83 -6.19
C GLY A 135 -0.96 -19.06 -4.91
N THR A 136 -0.37 -18.01 -4.33
CA THR A 136 0.31 -18.05 -3.03
C THR A 136 -0.55 -17.39 -1.96
N LYS A 137 -0.29 -17.74 -0.68
CA LYS A 137 -0.92 -17.06 0.47
C LYS A 137 -0.62 -15.56 0.50
N MET A 138 0.58 -15.16 0.10
CA MET A 138 0.95 -13.74 0.04
C MET A 138 0.21 -12.98 -1.05
N GLY A 139 -0.05 -13.63 -2.19
CA GLY A 139 -0.92 -13.06 -3.22
C GLY A 139 -2.35 -12.81 -2.72
N GLU A 140 -2.89 -13.70 -1.89
CA GLU A 140 -4.19 -13.49 -1.24
C GLU A 140 -4.17 -12.32 -0.25
N VAL A 141 -3.09 -12.14 0.51
CA VAL A 141 -2.91 -11.01 1.43
C VAL A 141 -2.92 -9.69 0.66
N PHE A 142 -2.09 -9.54 -0.37
CA PHE A 142 -2.09 -8.32 -1.19
C PHE A 142 -3.39 -8.10 -1.95
N SER A 143 -4.06 -9.18 -2.38
CA SER A 143 -5.38 -9.05 -2.99
C SER A 143 -6.40 -8.49 -2.02
N LYS A 144 -6.33 -8.82 -0.72
CA LYS A 144 -7.24 -8.27 0.30
C LYS A 144 -6.94 -6.80 0.56
N LEU A 145 -5.66 -6.46 0.79
CA LEU A 145 -5.23 -5.07 0.98
C LEU A 145 -5.68 -4.19 -0.20
N ALA A 146 -5.50 -4.66 -1.44
CA ALA A 146 -6.01 -3.93 -2.61
C ALA A 146 -7.52 -3.65 -2.51
N GLN A 147 -8.35 -4.64 -2.15
CA GLN A 147 -9.79 -4.42 -2.03
C GLN A 147 -10.14 -3.47 -0.89
N GLU A 148 -9.36 -3.48 0.21
CA GLU A 148 -9.50 -2.54 1.33
C GLU A 148 -9.22 -1.10 0.83
N GLU A 149 -8.13 -0.86 0.10
CA GLU A 149 -7.82 0.49 -0.45
C GLU A 149 -8.83 0.97 -1.50
N LEU A 150 -9.34 0.06 -2.34
CA LEU A 150 -10.42 0.42 -3.27
C LEU A 150 -11.69 0.83 -2.51
N SER A 151 -11.96 0.20 -1.37
CA SER A 151 -13.06 0.59 -0.48
C SER A 151 -12.79 1.97 0.14
N HIS A 152 -11.58 2.24 0.61
CA HIS A 152 -11.18 3.55 1.15
C HIS A 152 -11.38 4.66 0.13
N LYS A 153 -10.88 4.47 -1.10
CA LYS A 153 -11.14 5.40 -2.22
C LYS A 153 -12.62 5.73 -2.36
N ASN A 154 -13.47 4.71 -2.44
CA ASN A 154 -14.91 4.91 -2.66
C ASN A 154 -15.57 5.61 -1.45
N LYS A 155 -15.14 5.30 -0.23
CA LYS A 155 -15.62 5.98 0.99
C LYS A 155 -15.22 7.47 0.98
N LEU A 156 -14.01 7.80 0.54
CA LEU A 156 -13.53 9.19 0.43
C LEU A 156 -14.27 9.98 -0.66
N GLU A 157 -14.52 9.37 -1.82
CA GLU A 157 -15.34 9.97 -2.88
C GLU A 157 -16.77 10.24 -2.38
N LYS A 158 -17.35 9.31 -1.64
CA LYS A 158 -18.66 9.51 -1.01
C LYS A 158 -18.64 10.64 0.02
N GLU A 159 -17.61 10.72 0.86
CA GLU A 159 -17.47 11.81 1.84
C GLU A 159 -17.35 13.17 1.15
N TYR A 160 -16.63 13.24 0.03
CA TYR A 160 -16.55 14.45 -0.80
C TYR A 160 -17.94 14.84 -1.31
N ASP A 161 -18.68 13.90 -1.91
CA ASP A 161 -20.03 14.17 -2.42
C ASP A 161 -20.96 14.65 -1.29
N ASP A 162 -20.92 13.98 -0.14
CA ASP A 162 -21.78 14.25 1.01
C ASP A 162 -21.49 15.58 1.72
N CYS A 163 -20.23 16.05 1.72
CA CYS A 163 -19.82 17.25 2.47
C CYS A 163 -19.48 18.46 1.61
N VAL A 164 -19.22 18.28 0.32
CA VAL A 164 -18.76 19.37 -0.57
C VAL A 164 -19.79 19.67 -1.66
N LEU A 165 -20.37 18.65 -2.28
CA LEU A 165 -21.36 18.85 -3.35
C LEU A 165 -22.75 19.19 -2.82
N THR A 166 -23.09 18.77 -1.60
CA THR A 166 -24.35 19.14 -0.93
C THR A 166 -24.34 20.55 -0.33
N GLU A 167 -23.16 21.16 -0.17
CA GLU A 167 -22.97 22.52 0.36
C GLU A 167 -22.99 23.62 -0.73
N ASN A 168 -23.04 23.26 -2.02
CA ASN A 168 -23.06 24.20 -3.15
C ASN A 168 -24.46 24.40 -3.76
#